data_AF-E9HZJ9-F1
#
_entry.id   AF-E9HZJ9-F1
#
_cell.length_a   1.000
_cell.length_b   1.000
_cell.length_c   1.000
_cell.angle_alpha   90.00
_cell.angle_beta   90.00
_cell.angle_gamma   90.00
#
_symmetry.space_group_name_H-M   'P 1'
#
loop_
_entity.id
_entity.type
_entity.pdbx_description
1 polymer ?
#
loop_
_entity_poly.entity_id
_entity_poly.type
_entity_poly.pdbx_seq_one_letter_code
_entity_poly.pdbx_strand_id
1 'polypeptide(L)'
;MHQMAHQLPCQVLWNPRWTKGLGLTGGEEHEQVFSKLYRYTYVLKYMSQINRSDFLTLAILYWNWNKIQTMPFLLRKKLERARKEIRESNLERKAKETINQRRTKNTPVDKLRRMLEGYYVQLKTVAIKISKEAENSKTRTKMRRILTETKKKALETIELLNSKDEDLEIYYENFNKGVFPWEAAINENDTQFPTLSYADKYHVVDCWMLLQRANEEVILTKNEMINYVRFLTEKRSSLKQPAHSEEEDKAFGKGKRTMAHSEIERINSQIQLSLQIFNLNCNNDFSNFTHVTDSNYDTELEFETSEEETENSTTELYSSSEEQETLSSD
;
A
#
# COMPACT_ATOMS: atom_id res chain seq x y z
N MET A 1 7.75 -7.00 7.89
CA MET A 1 6.46 -7.34 7.26
C MET A 1 6.80 -7.93 5.90
N HIS A 2 6.83 -9.26 5.75
CA HIS A 2 7.20 -9.89 4.48
C HIS A 2 5.97 -9.85 3.56
N GLN A 3 5.93 -8.90 2.63
CA GLN A 3 4.71 -8.51 1.92
C GLN A 3 4.46 -9.28 0.61
N MET A 4 5.45 -10.02 0.11
CA MET A 4 5.24 -11.04 -0.92
C MET A 4 5.17 -12.43 -0.28
N ALA A 5 4.05 -12.74 0.36
CA ALA A 5 3.87 -14.07 0.91
C ALA A 5 3.92 -15.13 -0.20
N HIS A 6 4.71 -16.18 0.02
CA HIS A 6 5.01 -17.21 -0.98
C HIS A 6 3.82 -18.14 -1.29
N GLN A 7 2.69 -17.99 -0.59
CA GLN A 7 1.51 -18.84 -0.72
C GLN A 7 0.23 -18.03 -0.99
N LEU A 8 -0.60 -18.54 -1.89
CA LEU A 8 -1.85 -17.92 -2.36
C LEU A 8 -2.80 -17.47 -1.22
N PRO A 9 -3.03 -18.24 -0.13
CA PRO A 9 -3.89 -17.80 0.96
C PRO A 9 -3.38 -16.53 1.66
N CYS A 10 -2.07 -16.42 1.83
CA CYS A 10 -1.44 -15.26 2.45
C CYS A 10 -1.47 -14.04 1.53
N GLN A 11 -1.36 -14.24 0.21
CA GLN A 11 -1.50 -13.15 -0.77
C GLN A 11 -2.93 -12.59 -0.79
N VAL A 12 -3.95 -13.40 -0.55
CA VAL A 12 -5.35 -12.93 -0.47
C VAL A 12 -5.62 -12.20 0.84
N LEU A 13 -5.12 -12.72 1.96
CA LEU A 13 -5.37 -12.13 3.29
C LEU A 13 -4.53 -10.88 3.57
N TRP A 14 -3.29 -10.83 3.08
CA TRP A 14 -2.30 -9.83 3.46
C TRP A 14 -1.78 -9.01 2.27
N ASN A 15 -2.53 -8.94 1.17
CA ASN A 15 -2.15 -8.12 0.02
C ASN A 15 -1.98 -6.65 0.46
N PRO A 16 -0.80 -6.03 0.27
CA PRO A 16 -0.63 -4.61 0.56
C PRO A 16 -1.60 -3.74 -0.25
N ARG A 17 -1.96 -4.17 -1.47
CA ARG A 17 -2.95 -3.48 -2.30
C ARG A 17 -4.32 -3.42 -1.62
N TRP A 18 -4.65 -4.42 -0.81
CA TRP A 18 -5.95 -4.53 -0.16
C TRP A 18 -5.96 -3.88 1.23
N THR A 19 -4.81 -3.43 1.71
CA THR A 19 -4.65 -2.79 3.03
C THR A 19 -4.64 -1.27 2.89
N LYS A 20 -5.57 -0.60 3.59
CA LYS A 20 -5.71 0.86 3.55
C LYS A 20 -4.50 1.56 4.18
N GLY A 21 -4.03 2.64 3.55
CA GLY A 21 -2.97 3.50 4.10
C GLY A 21 -1.55 3.08 3.73
N LEU A 22 -1.37 1.96 3.01
CA LEU A 22 -0.06 1.54 2.51
C LEU A 22 0.32 2.18 1.17
N GLY A 23 -0.64 2.81 0.46
CA GLY A 23 -0.38 3.32 -0.88
C GLY A 23 0.09 2.22 -1.83
N LEU A 24 1.10 2.52 -2.65
CA LEU A 24 1.75 1.57 -3.57
C LEU A 24 3.04 0.95 -2.98
N THR A 25 3.25 1.05 -1.66
CA THR A 25 4.43 0.44 -1.05
C THR A 25 4.38 -1.08 -1.11
N GLY A 26 5.53 -1.68 -1.40
CA GLY A 26 5.74 -3.13 -1.31
C GLY A 26 6.27 -3.56 0.06
N GLY A 27 6.48 -2.63 1.01
CA GLY A 27 6.93 -2.94 2.37
C GLY A 27 8.37 -3.47 2.48
N GLU A 28 9.13 -3.43 1.38
CA GLU A 28 10.50 -3.93 1.29
C GLU A 28 11.56 -2.90 1.74
N GLU A 29 11.16 -1.70 2.15
CA GLU A 29 12.08 -0.61 2.48
C GLU A 29 13.11 -0.99 3.56
N HIS A 30 12.69 -1.77 4.56
CA HIS A 30 13.59 -2.28 5.60
C HIS A 30 14.56 -3.36 5.06
N GLU A 31 14.06 -4.20 4.14
CA GLU A 31 14.85 -5.25 3.49
C GLU A 31 15.91 -4.66 2.55
N GLN A 32 15.67 -3.48 1.96
CA GLN A 32 16.66 -2.77 1.15
C GLN A 32 17.89 -2.34 1.97
N VAL A 33 17.69 -1.86 3.19
CA VAL A 33 18.80 -1.48 4.09
C VAL A 33 19.60 -2.71 4.48
N PHE A 34 18.92 -3.80 4.85
CA PHE A 34 19.59 -5.06 5.16
C PHE A 34 20.31 -5.66 3.96
N SER A 35 19.74 -5.59 2.76
CA SER A 35 20.40 -6.01 1.53
C SER A 35 21.68 -5.23 1.27
N LYS A 36 21.69 -3.92 1.53
CA LYS A 36 22.90 -3.10 1.43
C LYS A 36 23.94 -3.51 2.47
N LEU A 37 23.53 -3.65 3.74
CA LEU A 37 24.42 -4.00 4.84
C LEU A 37 25.01 -5.40 4.69
N TYR A 38 24.22 -6.34 4.17
CA TYR A 38 24.66 -7.71 3.93
C TYR A 38 25.89 -7.78 3.01
N ARG A 39 26.01 -6.86 2.05
CA ARG A 39 27.19 -6.79 1.15
C ARG A 39 28.49 -6.48 1.90
N TYR A 40 28.41 -5.86 3.07
CA TYR A 40 29.58 -5.52 3.87
C TYR A 40 30.07 -6.68 4.75
N THR A 41 29.25 -7.73 4.94
CA THR A 41 29.59 -8.88 5.81
C THR A 41 30.92 -9.53 5.43
N TYR A 42 31.22 -9.62 4.12
CA TYR A 42 32.47 -10.18 3.62
C TYR A 42 33.70 -9.37 4.03
N VAL A 43 33.59 -8.04 3.99
CA VAL A 43 34.66 -7.11 4.35
C VAL A 43 34.85 -7.04 5.86
N LEU A 44 33.74 -7.09 6.62
CA LEU A 44 33.73 -6.99 8.08
C LEU A 44 34.32 -8.23 8.78
N LYS A 45 34.30 -9.40 8.11
CA LYS A 45 34.77 -10.67 8.67
C LYS A 45 36.21 -10.60 9.22
N TYR A 46 37.08 -9.90 8.51
CA TYR A 46 38.52 -9.83 8.82
C TYR A 46 38.93 -8.59 9.62
N MET A 47 37.97 -7.73 9.97
CA MET A 47 38.23 -6.49 10.71
C MET A 47 38.21 -6.72 12.23
N SER A 48 38.94 -5.91 12.98
CA SER A 48 38.79 -5.82 14.43
C SER A 48 37.42 -5.22 14.81
N GLN A 49 36.98 -5.42 16.05
CA GLN A 49 35.67 -4.93 16.50
C GLN A 49 35.50 -3.42 16.34
N ILE A 50 36.55 -2.64 16.66
CA ILE A 50 36.56 -1.18 16.52
C ILE A 50 36.40 -0.80 15.04
N ASN A 51 37.21 -1.42 14.16
CA ASN A 51 37.17 -1.13 12.73
C ASN A 51 35.81 -1.50 12.11
N ARG A 52 35.13 -2.55 12.60
CA ARG A 52 33.78 -2.88 12.15
C ARG A 52 32.77 -1.78 12.51
N SER A 53 32.84 -1.27 13.74
CA SER A 53 31.97 -0.19 14.21
C SER A 53 32.14 1.07 13.37
N ASP A 54 33.39 1.50 13.15
CA ASP A 54 33.69 2.69 12.36
C ASP A 54 33.25 2.52 10.90
N PHE A 55 33.54 1.35 10.30
CA PHE A 55 33.13 1.06 8.94
C PHE A 55 31.61 1.09 8.76
N LEU A 56 30.87 0.44 9.67
CA LEU A 56 29.40 0.43 9.63
C LEU A 56 28.82 1.84 9.82
N THR A 57 29.41 2.62 10.72
CA THR A 57 29.02 4.02 10.94
C THR A 57 29.20 4.84 9.66
N LEU A 58 30.38 4.78 9.04
CA LEU A 58 30.65 5.46 7.78
C LEU A 58 29.72 5.00 6.64
N ALA A 59 29.45 3.68 6.55
CA ALA A 59 28.56 3.13 5.55
C ALA A 59 27.12 3.65 5.69
N ILE A 60 26.60 3.74 6.92
CA ILE A 60 25.28 4.29 7.21
C ILE A 60 25.24 5.80 6.97
N LEU A 61 26.26 6.54 7.38
CA LEU A 61 26.35 7.98 7.10
C LEU A 61 26.35 8.26 5.59
N TYR A 62 27.11 7.49 4.81
CA TYR A 62 27.11 7.58 3.36
C TYR A 62 25.75 7.21 2.75
N TRP A 63 25.11 6.15 3.24
CA TRP A 63 23.76 5.77 2.80
C TRP A 63 22.75 6.89 3.05
N ASN A 64 22.77 7.48 4.24
CA ASN A 64 21.89 8.59 4.62
C ASN A 64 22.15 9.83 3.75
N TRP A 65 23.42 10.17 3.53
CA TRP A 65 23.80 11.27 2.64
C TRP A 65 23.27 11.03 1.22
N ASN A 66 23.53 9.85 0.66
CA ASN A 66 23.05 9.49 -0.67
C ASN A 66 21.52 9.49 -0.76
N LYS A 67 20.82 9.03 0.30
CA LYS A 67 19.36 9.14 0.38
C LYS A 67 18.96 10.61 0.29
N ILE A 68 19.49 11.48 1.16
CA ILE A 68 19.16 12.91 1.15
C ILE A 68 19.35 13.52 -0.24
N GLN A 69 20.44 13.19 -0.94
CA GLN A 69 20.70 13.70 -2.29
C GLN A 69 19.70 13.20 -3.34
N THR A 70 19.32 11.92 -3.29
CA THR A 70 18.49 11.26 -4.31
C THR A 70 16.99 11.34 -4.04
N MET A 71 16.58 11.65 -2.80
CA MET A 71 15.17 11.73 -2.39
C MET A 71 14.28 12.56 -3.33
N PRO A 72 14.69 13.74 -3.83
CA PRO A 72 13.82 14.53 -4.72
C PRO A 72 13.45 13.78 -6.00
N PHE A 73 14.43 13.11 -6.63
CA PHE A 73 14.20 12.33 -7.84
C PHE A 73 13.34 11.10 -7.55
N LEU A 74 13.59 10.43 -6.42
CA LEU A 74 12.83 9.24 -6.00
C LEU A 74 11.37 9.59 -5.74
N LEU A 75 11.09 10.63 -4.97
CA LEU A 75 9.74 11.09 -4.67
C LEU A 75 9.01 11.57 -5.94
N ARG A 76 9.72 12.28 -6.83
CA ARG A 76 9.15 12.66 -8.13
C ARG A 76 8.75 11.45 -8.97
N LYS A 77 9.65 10.47 -9.08
CA LYS A 77 9.40 9.21 -9.79
C LYS A 77 8.24 8.41 -9.17
N LYS A 78 8.16 8.38 -7.85
CA LYS A 78 7.07 7.73 -7.08
C LYS A 78 5.72 8.38 -7.39
N LEU A 79 5.66 9.71 -7.40
CA LEU A 79 4.47 10.47 -7.76
C LEU A 79 4.04 10.25 -9.22
N GLU A 80 5.00 10.24 -10.15
CA GLU A 80 4.73 9.99 -11.57
C GLU A 80 4.23 8.57 -11.83
N ARG A 81 4.81 7.58 -11.14
CA ARG A 81 4.32 6.21 -11.16
C ARG A 81 2.87 6.14 -10.67
N ALA A 82 2.56 6.71 -9.51
CA ALA A 82 1.20 6.70 -8.98
C ALA A 82 0.19 7.37 -9.93
N ARG A 83 0.55 8.52 -10.52
CA ARG A 83 -0.28 9.19 -11.54
C ARG A 83 -0.46 8.37 -12.81
N LYS A 84 0.56 7.62 -13.23
CA LYS A 84 0.47 6.71 -14.37
C LYS A 84 -0.52 5.58 -14.08
N GLU A 85 -0.40 4.92 -12.93
CA GLU A 85 -1.32 3.85 -12.50
C GLU A 85 -2.77 4.34 -12.42
N ILE A 86 -3.01 5.56 -11.92
CA ILE A 86 -4.36 6.17 -11.90
C ILE A 86 -4.92 6.32 -13.31
N ARG A 87 -4.12 6.77 -14.27
CA ARG A 87 -4.57 6.94 -15.67
C ARG A 87 -4.92 5.60 -16.30
N GLU A 88 -4.04 4.62 -16.15
CA GLU A 88 -4.21 3.28 -16.71
C GLU A 88 -5.44 2.57 -16.10
N SER A 89 -5.55 2.57 -14.77
CA SER A 89 -6.69 1.96 -14.08
C SER A 89 -8.03 2.61 -14.43
N ASN A 90 -8.06 3.94 -14.63
CA ASN A 90 -9.28 4.63 -15.06
C ASN A 90 -9.68 4.32 -16.49
N LEU A 91 -8.71 4.19 -17.41
CA LEU A 91 -8.97 3.80 -18.79
C LEU A 91 -9.54 2.39 -18.85
N GLU A 92 -8.96 1.46 -18.08
CA GLU A 92 -9.41 0.08 -18.04
C GLU A 92 -10.82 -0.04 -17.44
N ARG A 93 -11.10 0.66 -16.34
CA ARG A 93 -12.45 0.71 -15.75
C ARG A 93 -13.46 1.28 -16.73
N LYS A 94 -13.15 2.40 -17.39
CA LYS A 94 -14.06 3.02 -18.39
C LYS A 94 -14.30 2.10 -19.58
N ALA A 95 -13.29 1.36 -20.04
CA ALA A 95 -13.45 0.37 -21.10
C ALA A 95 -14.44 -0.73 -20.67
N LYS A 96 -14.27 -1.29 -19.47
CA LYS A 96 -15.17 -2.31 -18.92
C LYS A 96 -16.59 -1.79 -18.65
N GLU A 97 -16.73 -0.56 -18.17
CA GLU A 97 -18.04 0.10 -17.97
C GLU A 97 -18.76 0.38 -19.29
N THR A 98 -18.04 0.83 -20.31
CA THR A 98 -18.60 1.08 -21.66
C THR A 98 -19.06 -0.22 -22.32
N ILE A 99 -18.29 -1.31 -22.14
CA ILE A 99 -18.70 -2.66 -22.55
C ILE A 99 -19.99 -3.08 -21.82
N ASN A 100 -20.10 -2.80 -20.51
CA ASN A 100 -21.28 -3.16 -19.73
C ASN A 100 -22.54 -2.35 -20.09
N GLN A 101 -22.42 -1.04 -20.28
CA GLN A 101 -23.55 -0.17 -20.65
C GLN A 101 -24.12 -0.50 -22.04
N ARG A 102 -23.27 -0.96 -22.97
CA ARG A 102 -23.72 -1.42 -24.30
C ARG A 102 -24.42 -2.78 -24.26
N ARG A 103 -24.20 -3.59 -23.21
CA ARG A 103 -24.80 -4.93 -23.03
C ARG A 103 -26.15 -4.92 -22.30
N THR A 104 -26.56 -3.83 -21.65
CA THR A 104 -27.86 -3.77 -20.96
C THR A 104 -29.02 -3.53 -21.91
N LYS A 105 -29.33 -4.50 -22.78
CA LYS A 105 -30.71 -4.68 -23.23
C LYS A 105 -31.42 -5.48 -22.14
N ASN A 106 -32.56 -4.98 -21.69
CA ASN A 106 -33.33 -5.57 -20.59
C ASN A 106 -34.44 -6.44 -21.17
N THR A 107 -34.08 -7.36 -22.08
CA THR A 107 -35.08 -8.22 -22.71
C THR A 107 -35.53 -9.32 -21.74
N PRO A 108 -36.74 -9.86 -21.90
CA PRO A 108 -37.20 -11.01 -21.11
C PRO A 108 -36.27 -12.23 -21.19
N VAL A 109 -35.58 -12.43 -22.32
CA VAL A 109 -34.60 -13.51 -22.52
C VAL A 109 -33.33 -13.28 -21.71
N ASP A 110 -32.83 -12.04 -21.65
CA ASP A 110 -31.65 -11.69 -20.85
C ASP A 110 -31.88 -11.88 -19.34
N LYS A 111 -33.12 -11.69 -18.87
CA LYS A 111 -33.50 -12.01 -17.48
C LYS A 111 -33.39 -13.50 -17.20
N LEU A 112 -33.85 -14.35 -18.12
CA LEU A 112 -33.79 -15.80 -18.00
C LEU A 112 -32.34 -16.30 -18.03
N ARG A 113 -31.49 -15.74 -18.92
CA ARG A 113 -30.04 -16.03 -18.97
C ARG A 113 -29.34 -15.71 -17.64
N ARG A 114 -29.59 -14.52 -17.06
CA ARG A 114 -29.05 -14.14 -15.73
C ARG A 114 -29.56 -15.00 -14.59
N MET A 115 -30.82 -15.41 -14.63
CA MET A 115 -31.36 -16.35 -13.64
C MET A 115 -30.64 -17.69 -13.69
N LEU A 116 -30.36 -18.20 -14.89
CA LEU A 116 -29.64 -19.44 -15.08
C LEU A 116 -28.18 -19.37 -14.60
N GLU A 117 -27.47 -18.27 -14.89
CA GLU A 117 -26.14 -17.98 -14.32
C GLU A 117 -26.17 -17.95 -12.78
N GLY A 118 -27.19 -17.32 -12.20
CA GLY A 118 -27.41 -17.28 -10.75
C GLY A 118 -27.57 -18.67 -10.13
N TYR A 119 -28.31 -19.56 -10.80
CA TYR A 119 -28.47 -20.94 -10.35
C TYR A 119 -27.17 -21.73 -10.38
N TYR A 120 -26.31 -21.54 -11.38
CA TYR A 120 -24.99 -22.18 -11.42
C TYR A 120 -24.14 -21.77 -10.22
N VAL A 121 -24.05 -20.47 -9.93
CA VAL A 121 -23.29 -19.95 -8.79
C VAL A 121 -23.83 -20.52 -7.49
N GLN A 122 -25.15 -20.51 -7.31
CA GLN A 122 -25.80 -21.07 -6.13
C GLN A 122 -25.48 -22.56 -5.96
N LEU A 123 -25.50 -23.36 -7.03
CA LEU A 123 -25.14 -24.79 -6.98
C LEU A 123 -23.68 -24.99 -6.53
N LYS A 124 -22.72 -24.24 -7.09
CA LYS A 124 -21.30 -24.36 -6.70
C LYS A 124 -21.06 -23.88 -5.27
N THR A 125 -21.63 -22.74 -4.88
CA THR A 125 -21.50 -22.21 -3.51
C THR A 125 -22.08 -23.19 -2.50
N VAL A 126 -23.28 -23.71 -2.72
CA VAL A 126 -23.91 -24.66 -1.78
C VAL A 126 -23.13 -25.98 -1.71
N ALA A 127 -22.59 -26.48 -2.83
CA ALA A 127 -21.72 -27.66 -2.83
C ALA A 127 -20.45 -27.47 -2.01
N ILE A 128 -19.80 -26.30 -2.13
CA ILE A 128 -18.63 -25.93 -1.32
C ILE A 128 -19.00 -25.85 0.16
N LYS A 129 -20.13 -25.23 0.50
CA LYS A 129 -20.61 -25.14 1.89
C LYS A 129 -20.88 -26.51 2.51
N ILE A 130 -21.44 -27.45 1.74
CA ILE A 130 -21.62 -28.84 2.20
C ILE A 130 -20.27 -29.50 2.50
N SER A 131 -19.27 -29.27 1.63
CA SER A 131 -17.95 -29.87 1.77
C SER A 131 -17.10 -29.25 2.88
N LYS A 132 -17.25 -27.95 3.16
CA LYS A 132 -16.32 -27.19 4.03
C LYS A 132 -16.94 -26.62 5.30
N GLU A 133 -18.23 -26.28 5.30
CA GLU A 133 -18.88 -25.50 6.37
C GLU A 133 -19.99 -26.28 7.10
N ALA A 134 -20.48 -27.38 6.53
CA ALA A 134 -21.58 -28.13 7.13
C ALA A 134 -21.05 -29.07 8.23
N GLU A 135 -21.16 -28.64 9.48
CA GLU A 135 -20.66 -29.35 10.67
C GLU A 135 -21.49 -30.59 11.04
N ASN A 136 -22.81 -30.58 10.79
CA ASN A 136 -23.73 -31.64 11.22
C ASN A 136 -24.59 -32.23 10.08
N SER A 137 -25.14 -33.42 10.31
CA SER A 137 -25.93 -34.15 9.30
C SER A 137 -27.20 -33.40 8.88
N LYS A 138 -27.86 -32.71 9.83
CA LYS A 138 -29.09 -31.94 9.56
C LYS A 138 -28.83 -30.75 8.62
N THR A 139 -27.73 -30.00 8.82
CA THR A 139 -27.35 -28.89 7.95
C THR A 139 -26.95 -29.37 6.56
N ARG A 140 -26.21 -30.49 6.45
CA ARG A 140 -25.93 -31.13 5.16
C ARG A 140 -27.21 -31.50 4.41
N THR A 141 -28.19 -32.10 5.08
CA THR A 141 -29.48 -32.48 4.46
C THR A 141 -30.25 -31.25 3.97
N LYS A 142 -30.30 -30.17 4.76
CA LYS A 142 -30.93 -28.90 4.34
C LYS A 142 -30.24 -28.30 3.11
N MET A 143 -28.91 -28.26 3.08
CA MET A 143 -28.15 -27.75 1.95
C MET A 143 -28.29 -28.63 0.70
N ARG A 144 -28.33 -29.96 0.85
CA ARG A 144 -28.63 -30.89 -0.25
C ARG A 144 -30.01 -30.63 -0.86
N ARG A 145 -31.01 -30.33 -0.03
CA ARG A 145 -32.35 -29.96 -0.52
C ARG A 145 -32.32 -28.69 -1.38
N ILE A 146 -31.58 -27.66 -0.94
CA ILE A 146 -31.37 -26.43 -1.74
C ILE A 146 -30.71 -26.77 -3.07
N LEU A 147 -29.74 -27.68 -3.10
CA LEU A 147 -29.06 -28.11 -4.32
C LEU A 147 -30.02 -28.81 -5.29
N THR A 148 -30.88 -29.70 -4.78
CA THR A 148 -31.91 -30.37 -5.58
C THR A 148 -32.94 -29.39 -6.15
N GLU A 149 -33.44 -28.46 -5.32
CA GLU A 149 -34.42 -27.45 -5.75
C GLU A 149 -33.82 -26.46 -6.77
N THR A 150 -32.58 -26.03 -6.56
CA THR A 150 -31.87 -25.15 -7.51
C THR A 150 -31.60 -25.86 -8.84
N LYS A 151 -31.22 -27.14 -8.80
CA LYS A 151 -31.03 -27.95 -10.02
C LYS A 151 -32.33 -28.09 -10.81
N LYS A 152 -33.46 -28.30 -10.13
CA LYS A 152 -34.79 -28.35 -10.77
C LYS A 152 -35.10 -27.03 -11.48
N LYS A 153 -34.94 -25.90 -10.78
CA LYS A 153 -35.16 -24.56 -11.37
C LYS A 153 -34.24 -24.27 -12.55
N ALA A 154 -32.98 -24.72 -12.49
CA ALA A 154 -32.04 -24.57 -13.60
C ALA A 154 -32.51 -25.34 -14.85
N LEU A 155 -32.97 -26.59 -14.70
CA LEU A 155 -33.51 -27.40 -15.80
C LEU A 155 -34.75 -26.75 -16.42
N GLU A 156 -35.71 -26.32 -15.60
CA GLU A 156 -36.90 -25.60 -16.06
C GLU A 156 -36.55 -24.31 -16.84
N THR A 157 -35.50 -23.62 -16.41
CA THR A 157 -35.04 -22.39 -17.07
C THR A 157 -34.31 -22.67 -18.38
N ILE A 158 -33.57 -23.79 -18.46
CA ILE A 158 -32.93 -24.27 -19.70
C ILE A 158 -33.99 -24.61 -20.75
N GLU A 159 -35.02 -25.36 -20.37
CA GLU A 159 -36.15 -25.69 -21.26
C GLU A 159 -36.88 -24.43 -21.74
N LEU A 160 -37.11 -23.47 -20.85
CA LEU A 160 -37.74 -22.20 -21.19
C LEU A 160 -36.89 -21.30 -22.10
N LEU A 161 -35.56 -21.39 -22.00
CA LEU A 161 -34.65 -20.66 -22.88
C LEU A 161 -34.58 -21.32 -24.26
N ASN A 162 -34.41 -22.65 -24.32
CA ASN A 162 -34.39 -23.40 -25.59
C ASN A 162 -35.69 -23.26 -26.38
N SER A 163 -36.84 -23.08 -25.71
CA SER A 163 -38.13 -22.83 -26.39
C SER A 163 -38.31 -21.40 -26.90
N LYS A 164 -37.44 -20.46 -26.52
CA LYS A 164 -37.52 -19.03 -26.89
C LYS A 164 -36.42 -18.58 -27.83
N ASP A 165 -35.38 -19.38 -28.01
CA ASP A 165 -34.16 -19.04 -28.71
C ASP A 165 -33.74 -20.27 -29.54
N GLU A 166 -34.24 -20.37 -30.78
CA GLU A 166 -34.02 -21.53 -31.66
C GLU A 166 -32.56 -21.65 -32.13
N ASP A 167 -31.79 -20.56 -32.07
CA ASP A 167 -30.41 -20.50 -32.54
C ASP A 167 -29.38 -20.98 -31.48
N LEU A 168 -29.81 -21.17 -30.23
CA LEU A 168 -28.94 -21.33 -29.07
C LEU A 168 -29.36 -22.50 -28.17
N GLU A 169 -29.01 -23.71 -28.58
CA GLU A 169 -29.30 -24.91 -27.79
C GLU A 169 -28.43 -25.00 -26.53
N ILE A 170 -29.10 -25.02 -25.37
CA ILE A 170 -28.47 -25.09 -24.05
C ILE A 170 -28.56 -26.51 -23.52
N TYR A 171 -27.39 -27.10 -23.31
CA TYR A 171 -27.24 -28.43 -22.74
C TYR A 171 -26.90 -28.34 -21.25
N TYR A 172 -27.57 -29.16 -20.43
CA TYR A 172 -27.29 -29.23 -18.98
C TYR A 172 -25.83 -29.60 -18.68
N GLU A 173 -25.19 -30.39 -19.53
CA GLU A 173 -23.78 -30.75 -19.36
C GLU A 173 -22.85 -29.54 -19.45
N ASN A 174 -23.11 -28.63 -20.40
CA ASN A 174 -22.37 -27.38 -20.57
C ASN A 174 -22.64 -26.44 -19.38
N PHE A 175 -23.90 -26.32 -18.98
CA PHE A 175 -24.29 -25.61 -17.76
C PHE A 175 -23.54 -26.11 -16.51
N ASN A 176 -23.44 -27.43 -16.31
CA ASN A 176 -22.77 -27.99 -15.12
C ASN A 176 -21.26 -27.75 -15.11
N LYS A 177 -20.65 -27.62 -16.30
CA LYS A 177 -19.27 -27.19 -16.51
C LYS A 177 -19.08 -25.68 -16.36
N GLY A 178 -20.17 -24.90 -16.34
CA GLY A 178 -20.15 -23.44 -16.28
C GLY A 178 -19.84 -22.79 -17.61
N VAL A 179 -20.14 -23.49 -18.71
CA VAL A 179 -19.99 -23.02 -20.07
C VAL A 179 -21.38 -22.69 -20.60
N PHE A 180 -21.66 -21.42 -20.87
CA PHE A 180 -22.97 -21.01 -21.36
C PHE A 180 -22.92 -20.70 -22.87
N PRO A 181 -23.90 -21.15 -23.68
CA PRO A 181 -23.86 -20.97 -25.14
C PRO A 181 -23.83 -19.50 -25.59
N TRP A 182 -24.51 -18.60 -24.89
CA TRP A 182 -24.46 -17.15 -25.16
C TRP A 182 -23.17 -16.47 -24.67
N GLU A 183 -22.24 -17.24 -24.09
CA GLU A 183 -20.87 -16.79 -23.86
C GLU A 183 -19.95 -17.09 -25.06
N ALA A 184 -20.34 -18.03 -25.94
CA ALA A 184 -19.58 -18.45 -27.12
C ALA A 184 -20.23 -18.01 -28.45
N ALA A 185 -21.57 -17.95 -28.53
CA ALA A 185 -22.29 -17.48 -29.71
C ALA A 185 -22.46 -15.95 -29.68
N ILE A 186 -21.34 -15.25 -29.83
CA ILE A 186 -21.36 -13.92 -30.43
C ILE A 186 -20.49 -14.05 -31.68
N ASN A 187 -21.12 -14.57 -32.73
CA ASN A 187 -20.78 -14.55 -34.15
C ASN A 187 -19.29 -14.60 -34.54
N GLU A 188 -18.94 -15.52 -35.44
CA GLU A 188 -17.63 -15.57 -36.15
C GLU A 188 -17.27 -14.25 -36.89
N ASN A 189 -18.21 -13.30 -36.99
CA ASN A 189 -18.01 -11.98 -37.59
C ASN A 189 -18.01 -10.80 -36.60
N ASP A 190 -18.20 -11.01 -35.30
CA ASP A 190 -18.28 -9.92 -34.32
C ASP A 190 -17.12 -9.98 -33.31
N THR A 191 -16.00 -9.41 -33.72
CA THR A 191 -14.70 -9.40 -33.01
C THR A 191 -14.69 -8.56 -31.72
N GLN A 192 -15.84 -8.15 -31.18
CA GLN A 192 -15.89 -6.97 -30.33
C GLN A 192 -16.20 -7.21 -28.85
N PHE A 193 -16.54 -8.42 -28.41
CA PHE A 193 -17.05 -8.62 -27.03
C PHE A 193 -16.81 -10.00 -26.40
N PRO A 194 -15.77 -10.19 -25.56
CA PRO A 194 -15.61 -11.40 -24.75
C PRO A 194 -16.42 -11.34 -23.43
N THR A 195 -16.96 -12.48 -23.01
CA THR A 195 -17.54 -12.72 -21.69
C THR A 195 -16.47 -12.54 -20.61
N LEU A 196 -16.73 -11.74 -19.57
CA LEU A 196 -15.76 -11.58 -18.47
C LEU A 196 -15.86 -12.76 -17.50
N SER A 197 -14.83 -13.60 -17.50
CA SER A 197 -14.61 -14.72 -16.58
C SER A 197 -14.66 -14.26 -15.11
N TYR A 198 -14.82 -15.19 -14.17
CA TYR A 198 -14.60 -14.90 -12.74
C TYR A 198 -13.22 -14.26 -12.49
N ALA A 199 -12.21 -14.67 -13.27
CA ALA A 199 -10.89 -14.04 -13.28
C ALA A 199 -10.97 -12.55 -13.63
N ASP A 200 -11.80 -12.19 -14.60
CA ASP A 200 -11.98 -10.80 -15.03
C ASP A 200 -12.80 -9.98 -14.02
N LYS A 201 -13.73 -10.61 -13.29
CA LYS A 201 -14.44 -9.97 -12.17
C LYS A 201 -13.49 -9.66 -11.01
N TYR A 202 -12.63 -10.61 -10.65
CA TYR A 202 -11.55 -10.37 -9.68
C TYR A 202 -10.62 -9.25 -10.17
N HIS A 203 -10.26 -9.25 -11.46
CA HIS A 203 -9.42 -8.23 -12.06
C HIS A 203 -10.05 -6.83 -12.01
N VAL A 204 -11.37 -6.71 -12.17
CA VAL A 204 -12.06 -5.42 -11.99
C VAL A 204 -11.91 -4.91 -10.56
N VAL A 205 -12.09 -5.79 -9.57
CA VAL A 205 -11.94 -5.44 -8.16
C VAL A 205 -10.48 -5.10 -7.85
N ASP A 206 -9.51 -5.88 -8.34
CA ASP A 206 -8.09 -5.59 -8.13
C ASP A 206 -7.68 -4.25 -8.77
N CYS A 207 -8.16 -3.94 -9.98
CA CYS A 207 -7.94 -2.63 -10.60
C CYS A 207 -8.57 -1.50 -9.80
N TRP A 208 -9.75 -1.71 -9.22
CA TRP A 208 -10.37 -0.72 -8.33
C TRP A 208 -9.54 -0.52 -7.06
N MET A 209 -9.07 -1.61 -6.43
CA MET A 209 -8.20 -1.53 -5.25
C MET A 209 -6.88 -0.83 -5.58
N LEU A 210 -6.26 -1.17 -6.70
CA LEU A 210 -5.03 -0.52 -7.19
C LEU A 210 -5.24 0.98 -7.42
N LEU A 211 -6.38 1.37 -8.00
CA LEU A 211 -6.73 2.79 -8.17
C LEU A 211 -6.85 3.51 -6.82
N GLN A 212 -7.50 2.90 -5.82
CA GLN A 212 -7.56 3.48 -4.47
C GLN A 212 -6.16 3.67 -3.89
N ARG A 213 -5.30 2.65 -4.00
CA ARG A 213 -3.92 2.70 -3.51
C ARG A 213 -3.05 3.72 -4.24
N ALA A 214 -3.20 3.86 -5.55
CA ALA A 214 -2.49 4.86 -6.32
C ALA A 214 -2.92 6.30 -5.95
N ASN A 215 -4.21 6.51 -5.67
CA ASN A 215 -4.69 7.80 -5.14
C ASN A 215 -4.12 8.11 -3.75
N GLU A 216 -4.09 7.12 -2.86
CA GLU A 216 -3.44 7.26 -1.55
C GLU A 216 -1.94 7.59 -1.70
N GLU A 217 -1.24 6.90 -2.59
CA GLU A 217 0.18 7.12 -2.85
C GLU A 217 0.49 8.55 -3.31
N VAL A 218 -0.40 9.16 -4.11
CA VAL A 218 -0.26 10.58 -4.51
C VAL A 218 -0.29 11.49 -3.29
N ILE A 219 -1.20 11.25 -2.34
CA ILE A 219 -1.32 12.06 -1.12
C ILE A 219 -0.11 11.82 -0.21
N LEU A 220 0.25 10.56 0.02
CA LEU A 220 1.40 10.19 0.85
C LEU A 220 2.70 10.75 0.29
N THR A 221 2.94 10.62 -1.02
CA THR A 221 4.16 11.15 -1.66
C THR A 221 4.24 12.67 -1.57
N LYS A 222 3.11 13.39 -1.72
CA LYS A 222 3.09 14.85 -1.51
C LYS A 222 3.47 15.22 -0.07
N ASN A 223 2.93 14.50 0.92
CA ASN A 223 3.29 14.71 2.31
C ASN A 223 4.77 14.39 2.57
N GLU A 224 5.30 13.32 1.97
CA GLU A 224 6.73 12.98 2.02
C GLU A 224 7.61 14.08 1.39
N MET A 225 7.19 14.67 0.27
CA MET A 225 7.88 15.82 -0.37
C MET A 225 7.91 17.03 0.56
N ILE A 226 6.78 17.38 1.19
CA ILE A 226 6.69 18.49 2.15
C ILE A 226 7.57 18.22 3.37
N ASN A 227 7.46 17.03 3.96
CA ASN A 227 8.25 16.62 5.12
C ASN A 227 9.75 16.64 4.81
N TYR A 228 10.16 16.26 3.60
CA TYR A 228 11.55 16.31 3.18
C TYR A 228 12.08 17.75 3.09
N VAL A 229 11.31 18.68 2.52
CA VAL A 229 11.69 20.11 2.48
C VAL A 229 11.73 20.70 3.90
N ARG A 230 10.77 20.32 4.75
CA ARG A 230 10.74 20.73 6.17
C ARG A 230 11.97 20.24 6.91
N PHE A 231 12.33 18.96 6.76
CA PHE A 231 13.55 18.38 7.33
C PHE A 231 14.82 19.16 6.94
N LEU A 232 14.98 19.51 5.65
CA LEU A 232 16.12 20.31 5.21
C LEU A 232 16.11 21.71 5.81
N THR A 233 14.93 22.32 5.95
CA THR A 233 14.76 23.66 6.52
C THR A 233 15.07 23.70 8.01
N GLU A 234 14.62 22.69 8.76
CA GLU A 234 14.94 22.49 10.17
C GLU A 234 16.45 22.27 10.35
N LYS A 235 17.06 21.40 9.54
CA LYS A 235 18.52 21.15 9.56
C LYS A 235 19.34 22.41 9.25
N ARG A 236 18.89 23.23 8.31
CA ARG A 236 19.52 24.52 8.02
C ARG A 236 19.42 25.46 9.22
N SER A 237 18.28 25.49 9.88
CA SER A 237 18.02 26.39 11.02
C SER A 237 18.84 25.99 12.25
N SER A 238 18.96 24.68 12.52
CA SER A 238 19.81 24.20 13.62
C SER A 238 21.30 24.51 13.42
N LEU A 239 21.78 24.53 12.17
CA LEU A 239 23.15 24.92 11.85
C LEU A 239 23.41 26.43 11.95
N LYS A 240 22.36 27.27 11.93
CA LYS A 240 22.46 28.73 12.09
C LYS A 240 22.48 29.16 13.56
N GLN A 241 21.97 28.34 14.47
CA GLN A 241 22.00 28.67 15.88
C GLN A 241 23.47 28.77 16.35
N PRO A 242 23.86 29.87 17.01
CA PRO A 242 25.21 29.99 17.55
C PRO A 242 25.42 28.85 18.55
N ALA A 243 26.50 28.09 18.39
CA ALA A 243 26.91 27.14 19.41
C ALA A 243 27.12 27.93 20.71
N HIS A 244 26.25 27.73 21.69
CA HIS A 244 26.44 28.25 23.04
C HIS A 244 27.64 27.54 23.67
N SER A 245 28.82 28.11 23.50
CA SER A 245 30.01 27.73 24.26
C SER A 245 30.94 28.93 24.34
N GLU A 246 30.92 29.59 25.49
CA GLU A 246 31.72 30.79 25.78
C GLU A 246 33.24 30.51 25.96
N GLU A 247 33.72 29.30 25.67
CA GLU A 247 35.11 28.89 25.88
C GLU A 247 35.70 28.09 24.70
N GLU A 248 35.29 28.36 23.46
CA GLU A 248 35.92 27.71 22.31
C GLU A 248 37.16 28.44 21.80
N ASP A 249 38.27 27.69 21.75
CA ASP A 249 39.53 28.12 21.15
C ASP A 249 39.30 28.79 19.80
N LYS A 250 39.81 30.01 19.63
CA LYS A 250 39.43 30.95 18.54
C LYS A 250 39.66 30.33 17.15
N ALA A 251 40.66 29.45 17.03
CA ALA A 251 40.96 28.68 15.83
C ALA A 251 39.93 27.56 15.58
N PHE A 252 39.55 26.81 16.62
CA PHE A 252 38.55 25.75 16.57
C PHE A 252 37.16 26.29 16.24
N GLY A 253 36.76 27.39 16.87
CA GLY A 253 35.50 28.08 16.58
C GLY A 253 35.46 28.68 15.16
N LYS A 254 36.61 29.05 14.57
CA LYS A 254 36.69 29.45 13.15
C LYS A 254 36.46 28.26 12.22
N GLY A 255 37.08 27.11 12.50
CA GLY A 255 36.91 25.88 11.72
C GLY A 255 35.46 25.39 11.71
N LYS A 256 34.80 25.34 12.87
CA LYS A 256 33.38 24.98 13.00
C LYS A 256 32.47 25.89 12.19
N ARG A 257 32.67 27.22 12.27
CA ARG A 257 31.89 28.19 11.49
C ARG A 257 32.05 27.99 9.99
N THR A 258 33.26 27.73 9.51
CA THR A 258 33.51 27.43 8.10
C THR A 258 32.79 26.16 7.65
N MET A 259 32.84 25.08 8.44
CA MET A 259 32.15 23.83 8.13
C MET A 259 30.62 23.99 8.14
N ALA A 260 30.08 24.69 9.14
CA ALA A 260 28.65 24.99 9.24
C ALA A 260 28.18 25.82 8.03
N HIS A 261 28.94 26.84 7.64
CA HIS A 261 28.64 27.65 6.46
C HIS A 261 28.61 26.80 5.18
N SER A 262 29.61 25.95 4.96
CA SER A 262 29.66 25.04 3.80
C SER A 262 28.47 24.09 3.76
N GLU A 263 28.09 23.52 4.90
CA GLU A 263 26.93 22.62 4.99
C GLU A 263 25.60 23.36 4.78
N ILE A 264 25.46 24.61 5.26
CA ILE A 264 24.31 25.47 4.99
C ILE A 264 24.16 25.73 3.48
N GLU A 265 25.24 26.08 2.79
CA GLU A 265 25.23 26.30 1.33
C GLU A 265 24.83 25.03 0.57
N ARG A 266 25.35 23.88 1.00
CA ARG A 266 24.95 22.58 0.43
C ARG A 266 23.46 22.29 0.64
N ILE A 267 22.93 22.57 1.83
CA ILE A 267 21.49 22.39 2.14
C ILE A 267 20.64 23.35 1.33
N ASN A 268 21.05 24.62 1.20
CA ASN A 268 20.34 25.61 0.38
C ASN A 268 20.23 25.14 -1.09
N SER A 269 21.35 24.68 -1.66
CA SER A 269 21.39 24.11 -3.01
C SER A 269 20.45 22.91 -3.15
N GLN A 270 20.41 22.03 -2.14
CA GLN A 270 19.51 20.87 -2.13
C GLN A 270 18.04 21.29 -2.06
N ILE A 271 17.69 22.27 -1.22
CA ILE A 271 16.32 22.79 -1.12
C ILE A 271 15.87 23.34 -2.47
N GLN A 272 16.69 24.19 -3.10
CA GLN A 272 16.39 24.76 -4.42
C GLN A 272 16.17 23.68 -5.48
N LEU A 273 17.09 22.71 -5.57
CA LEU A 273 16.95 21.57 -6.48
C LEU A 273 15.65 20.81 -6.24
N SER A 274 15.28 20.60 -4.98
CA SER A 274 14.09 19.84 -4.61
C SER A 274 12.81 20.58 -5.00
N LEU A 275 12.74 21.89 -4.74
CA LEU A 275 11.60 22.73 -5.15
C LEU A 275 11.43 22.72 -6.67
N GLN A 276 12.53 22.83 -7.42
CA GLN A 276 12.54 22.74 -8.88
C GLN A 276 12.01 21.38 -9.37
N ILE A 277 12.54 20.27 -8.85
CA ILE A 277 12.13 18.91 -9.26
C ILE A 277 10.66 18.64 -8.92
N PHE A 278 10.20 19.08 -7.74
CA PHE A 278 8.82 18.91 -7.33
C PHE A 278 7.85 19.79 -8.12
N ASN A 279 8.36 20.77 -8.87
CA ASN A 279 7.58 21.79 -9.58
C ASN A 279 6.61 22.51 -8.63
N LEU A 280 7.09 22.76 -7.41
CA LEU A 280 6.35 23.50 -6.40
C LEU A 280 6.60 24.99 -6.65
N ASN A 281 5.58 25.72 -7.07
CA ASN A 281 5.65 27.18 -7.06
C ASN A 281 5.70 27.62 -5.60
N CYS A 282 6.69 28.44 -5.23
CA CYS A 282 6.88 28.95 -3.87
C CYS A 282 5.68 29.69 -3.27
N ASN A 283 4.59 29.90 -4.02
CA ASN A 283 3.59 30.90 -3.66
C ASN A 283 2.26 30.40 -3.12
N ASN A 284 1.90 29.11 -3.16
CA ASN A 284 0.57 28.70 -2.63
C ASN A 284 0.52 27.45 -1.73
N ASP A 285 1.53 26.57 -1.74
CA ASP A 285 1.56 25.39 -0.82
C ASP A 285 2.50 25.60 0.39
N PHE A 286 3.27 26.69 0.41
CA PHE A 286 4.28 26.99 1.44
C PHE A 286 4.16 28.38 2.05
N SER A 287 3.05 29.10 1.82
CA SER A 287 2.80 30.42 2.41
C SER A 287 2.81 30.42 3.94
N ASN A 288 2.61 29.25 4.56
CA ASN A 288 2.74 29.07 6.01
C ASN A 288 4.19 28.97 6.50
N PHE A 289 5.18 28.89 5.61
CA PHE A 289 6.62 28.82 5.96
C PHE A 289 7.40 30.09 5.60
N THR A 290 6.81 31.05 4.88
CA THR A 290 7.47 32.31 4.49
C THR A 290 7.25 33.47 5.45
N HIS A 291 6.57 33.28 6.59
CA HIS A 291 6.43 34.34 7.60
C HIS A 291 7.61 34.41 8.59
N VAL A 292 8.85 34.43 8.10
CA VAL A 292 9.96 35.05 8.84
C VAL A 292 11.00 35.58 7.84
N THR A 293 10.65 36.62 7.11
CA THR A 293 11.65 37.57 6.59
C THR A 293 11.08 38.98 6.70
N ASP A 294 11.71 39.74 7.60
CA ASP A 294 11.80 41.21 7.68
C ASP A 294 10.58 42.03 8.13
N SER A 295 10.51 42.34 9.42
CA SER A 295 10.57 43.73 9.94
C SER A 295 10.48 43.78 11.47
N ASN A 296 11.28 44.65 12.07
CA ASN A 296 11.22 45.08 13.48
C ASN A 296 9.79 45.40 13.93
N TYR A 297 9.40 44.98 15.13
CA TYR A 297 9.07 45.84 16.29
C TYR A 297 8.58 44.96 17.45
N ASP A 298 8.98 45.34 18.65
CA ASP A 298 8.56 44.79 19.93
C ASP A 298 7.05 44.54 20.01
N THR A 299 6.64 43.35 20.43
CA THR A 299 5.49 43.17 21.33
C THR A 299 5.67 41.86 22.08
N GLU A 300 5.80 41.98 23.40
CA GLU A 300 5.65 40.89 24.36
C GLU A 300 4.36 40.12 24.08
N LEU A 301 4.47 38.80 23.89
CA LEU A 301 3.31 37.92 23.97
C LEU A 301 3.62 36.92 25.10
N GLU A 302 3.20 37.29 26.31
CA GLU A 302 3.15 36.42 27.47
C GLU A 302 2.33 35.17 27.13
N PHE A 303 2.88 33.99 27.40
CA PHE A 303 2.13 32.75 27.41
C PHE A 303 2.01 32.31 28.86
N GLU A 304 0.83 32.49 29.45
CA GLU A 304 0.47 31.94 30.77
C GLU A 304 0.66 30.42 30.74
N THR A 305 1.63 29.94 31.52
CA THR A 305 1.76 28.53 31.88
C THR A 305 0.82 28.26 33.05
N SER A 306 -0.32 27.62 32.80
CA SER A 306 -1.07 26.96 33.86
C SER A 306 -0.49 25.57 34.09
N GLU A 307 0.33 25.46 35.13
CA GLU A 307 0.70 24.21 35.78
C GLU A 307 -0.54 23.61 36.44
N GLU A 308 -0.87 22.35 36.15
CA GLU A 308 -1.57 21.50 37.10
C GLU A 308 -0.82 20.18 37.21
N GLU A 309 -0.04 20.11 38.29
CA GLU A 309 0.44 18.89 38.90
C GLU A 309 -0.75 18.11 39.45
N THR A 310 -0.82 16.81 39.17
CA THR A 310 -1.35 15.85 40.14
C THR A 310 -0.47 14.63 40.15
N GLU A 311 0.41 14.57 41.14
CA GLU A 311 0.96 13.34 41.67
C GLU A 311 -0.18 12.43 42.15
N ASN A 312 -0.10 11.13 41.87
CA ASN A 312 -0.45 10.19 42.92
C ASN A 312 0.39 8.92 42.84
N SER A 313 1.12 8.73 43.91
CA SER A 313 1.95 7.57 44.25
C SER A 313 1.09 6.35 44.53
N THR A 314 1.51 5.17 44.08
CA THR A 314 1.36 3.96 44.90
C THR A 314 2.42 2.94 44.52
N THR A 315 3.39 2.85 45.42
CA THR A 315 4.41 1.83 45.61
C THR A 315 3.79 0.45 45.83
N GLU A 316 4.28 -0.59 45.16
CA GLU A 316 4.29 -1.94 45.72
C GLU A 316 5.57 -2.68 45.26
N LEU A 317 6.43 -2.93 46.24
CA LEU A 317 7.61 -3.80 46.23
C LEU A 317 7.17 -5.26 46.45
N TYR A 318 7.86 -6.24 45.86
CA TYR A 318 8.30 -7.52 46.44
C TYR A 318 8.95 -8.37 45.31
N SER A 319 10.28 -8.38 45.19
CA SER A 319 11.24 -9.37 45.71
C SER A 319 11.23 -10.75 45.02
N SER A 320 12.32 -10.97 44.28
CA SER A 320 13.18 -12.16 44.13
C SER A 320 12.78 -13.46 44.85
N SER A 321 12.88 -14.57 44.10
CA SER A 321 13.33 -15.86 44.62
C SER A 321 14.04 -16.64 43.50
N GLU A 322 15.35 -16.80 43.68
CA GLU A 322 16.21 -17.77 43.02
C GLU A 322 15.81 -19.19 43.43
N GLU A 323 15.79 -20.14 42.49
CA GLU A 323 16.01 -21.56 42.79
C GLU A 323 16.99 -22.13 41.76
N GLN A 324 18.22 -22.37 42.23
CA GLN A 324 19.14 -23.36 41.68
C GLN A 324 18.82 -24.71 42.34
N GLU A 325 18.77 -25.79 41.56
CA GLU A 325 19.21 -27.14 41.99
C GLU A 325 19.40 -28.01 40.73
N THR A 326 20.64 -28.21 40.29
CA THR A 326 21.53 -29.37 40.51
C THR A 326 21.36 -30.54 39.52
N LEU A 327 22.48 -30.87 38.87
CA LEU A 327 22.77 -32.12 38.19
C LEU A 327 22.60 -33.34 39.11
N SER A 328 22.04 -34.43 38.59
CA SER A 328 22.59 -35.79 38.78
C SER A 328 21.94 -36.77 37.80
N SER A 329 22.80 -37.43 37.01
CA SER A 329 22.83 -38.86 36.64
C SER A 329 21.50 -39.62 36.44
N ASP A 330 21.18 -39.98 35.20
CA ASP A 330 21.38 -41.32 34.62
C ASP A 330 21.13 -41.32 33.10
#